data_AF-A0A4P7B7L6-F1
#
_entry.id   AF-A0A4P7B7L6-F1
#
_cell.length_a   1.000
_cell.length_b   1.000
_cell.length_c   1.000
_cell.angle_alpha   90.00
_cell.angle_beta   90.00
_cell.angle_gamma   90.00
#
_symmetry.space_group_name_H-M   'P 1'
#
loop_
_entity.id
_entity.type
_entity.pdbx_description
1 polymer ?
#
loop_
_entity_poly.entity_id
_entity_poly.type
_entity_poly.pdbx_seq_one_letter_code
_entity_poly.pdbx_strand_id
1 'polypeptide(L)'
;MKYKISQSLRNKAFYLLKKYTSYRLLEMTYSLNKEFVEAFERQLRQPSSRVLMVMTEYDQARYEQEYLMHLYVLANDEKGLKSLLKLSYKKEAYSLFFKGGIKGTIFGRYGDEHGLVEDALYQELGMGKTHGFLYEPYDHNSYILNILISNEIMGTTGTTLFNGQYFIPKKDPIYIKWSYESLFSEDYWPPVKEIVEPIESCPDYNLNSEDEIAAGGEIIISGIYEPWFESPVYKKLTQDTNYNPYVGCPNYFLNGAIATQYKLEGTEDWYDVKWRLIWEDKRYLDGTIPEEEKAYIFDIENIGIKAHTNIEATEKLSVRAGQVCPKSGCWFTVAQENSRQYFKQGEILPDIKSDWGEVYWQFDGV
;
A
#
# COMPACT_ATOMS: atom_id res chain seq x y z
N MET A 1 4.20 23.32 -8.31
CA MET A 1 3.58 22.46 -7.28
C MET A 1 2.22 22.01 -7.81
N LYS A 2 1.96 20.69 -7.91
CA LYS A 2 0.71 20.14 -8.48
C LYS A 2 -0.51 20.37 -7.56
N TYR A 3 -0.28 20.60 -6.26
CA TYR A 3 -1.33 20.82 -5.26
C TYR A 3 -1.23 22.22 -4.66
N LYS A 4 -2.34 22.97 -4.68
CA LYS A 4 -2.51 24.15 -3.83
C LYS A 4 -3.03 23.65 -2.48
N ILE A 5 -2.18 23.71 -1.47
CA ILE A 5 -2.54 23.27 -0.11
C ILE A 5 -3.71 24.13 0.36
N SER A 6 -4.81 23.45 0.69
CA SER A 6 -6.05 24.08 1.11
C SER A 6 -6.57 23.34 2.34
N GLN A 7 -7.41 24.00 3.13
CA GLN A 7 -8.02 23.37 4.29
C GLN A 7 -8.80 22.10 3.89
N SER A 8 -9.46 22.09 2.73
CA SER A 8 -10.14 20.89 2.22
C SER A 8 -9.18 19.72 2.01
N LEU A 9 -8.00 19.97 1.43
CA LEU A 9 -6.99 18.92 1.20
C LEU A 9 -6.41 18.41 2.53
N ARG A 10 -6.18 19.30 3.50
CA ARG A 10 -5.78 18.94 4.87
C ARG A 10 -6.83 18.07 5.56
N ASN A 11 -8.11 18.43 5.46
CA ASN A 11 -9.23 17.66 6.03
C ASN A 11 -9.25 16.23 5.47
N LYS A 12 -9.08 16.08 4.16
CA LYS A 12 -9.03 14.77 3.50
C LYS A 12 -7.83 13.94 3.96
N ALA A 13 -6.65 14.55 4.07
CA ALA A 13 -5.44 13.85 4.51
C ALA A 13 -5.60 13.38 5.96
N PHE A 14 -6.06 14.27 6.83
CA PHE A 14 -6.35 13.98 8.23
C PHE A 14 -7.34 12.82 8.38
N TYR A 15 -8.45 12.84 7.64
CA TYR A 15 -9.42 11.75 7.61
C TYR A 15 -8.80 10.43 7.18
N LEU A 16 -8.03 10.41 6.08
CA LEU A 16 -7.38 9.18 5.59
C LEU A 16 -6.37 8.62 6.59
N LEU A 17 -5.58 9.46 7.27
CA LEU A 17 -4.65 9.00 8.30
C LEU A 17 -5.36 8.37 9.50
N LYS A 18 -6.48 8.96 9.94
CA LYS A 18 -7.33 8.36 10.99
C LYS A 18 -7.91 7.02 10.54
N LYS A 19 -8.41 6.95 9.30
CA LYS A 19 -8.94 5.74 8.69
C LYS A 19 -7.88 4.64 8.56
N TYR A 20 -6.70 4.97 8.05
CA TYR A 20 -5.58 4.06 7.83
C TYR A 20 -4.94 3.53 9.10
N THR A 21 -5.23 4.15 10.25
CA THR A 21 -4.75 3.69 11.56
C THR A 21 -5.88 3.16 12.44
N SER A 22 -7.08 3.01 11.89
CA SER A 22 -8.28 2.67 12.66
C SER A 22 -8.36 1.19 13.05
N TYR A 23 -9.00 0.92 14.19
CA TYR A 23 -9.34 -0.44 14.61
C TYR A 23 -10.20 -1.12 13.54
N ARG A 24 -11.20 -0.41 13.00
CA ARG A 24 -12.12 -0.98 12.00
C ARG A 24 -11.41 -1.43 10.72
N LEU A 25 -10.38 -0.72 10.27
CA LEU A 25 -9.57 -1.15 9.12
C LEU A 25 -8.80 -2.44 9.42
N LEU A 26 -8.16 -2.52 10.60
CA LEU A 26 -7.45 -3.74 11.04
C LEU A 26 -8.40 -4.93 11.24
N GLU A 27 -9.59 -4.70 11.80
CA GLU A 27 -10.61 -5.73 12.00
C GLU A 27 -11.07 -6.31 10.66
N MET A 28 -11.19 -5.46 9.64
CA MET A 28 -11.51 -5.89 8.29
C MET A 28 -10.37 -6.70 7.66
N THR A 29 -9.10 -6.32 7.80
CA THR A 29 -7.98 -7.13 7.28
C THR A 29 -7.90 -8.49 7.99
N TYR A 30 -8.14 -8.51 9.32
CA TYR A 30 -8.29 -9.74 10.08
C TYR A 30 -9.43 -10.62 9.53
N SER A 31 -10.58 -10.02 9.21
CA SER A 31 -11.74 -10.76 8.68
C SER A 31 -11.43 -11.39 7.32
N LEU A 32 -10.76 -10.68 6.41
CA LEU A 32 -10.32 -11.21 5.12
C LEU A 32 -9.33 -12.38 5.27
N ASN A 33 -8.36 -12.24 6.17
CA ASN A 33 -7.43 -13.33 6.49
C ASN A 33 -8.18 -14.53 7.07
N LYS A 34 -9.14 -14.28 7.97
CA LYS A 34 -9.94 -15.31 8.63
C LYS A 34 -10.78 -16.11 7.63
N GLU A 35 -11.43 -15.43 6.69
CA GLU A 35 -12.19 -16.09 5.61
C GLU A 35 -11.30 -17.06 4.81
N PHE A 36 -10.07 -16.67 4.49
CA PHE A 36 -9.11 -17.56 3.84
C PHE A 36 -8.76 -18.78 4.70
N VAL A 37 -8.47 -18.60 5.99
CA VAL A 37 -8.10 -19.72 6.87
C VAL A 37 -9.27 -20.67 7.09
N GLU A 38 -10.49 -20.16 7.23
CA GLU A 38 -11.70 -20.98 7.34
C GLU A 38 -11.99 -21.76 6.05
N ALA A 39 -11.74 -21.15 4.88
CA ALA A 39 -11.84 -21.83 3.61
C ALA A 39 -10.76 -22.90 3.43
N PHE A 40 -9.53 -22.60 3.83
CA PHE A 40 -8.41 -23.54 3.82
C PHE A 40 -8.72 -24.76 4.70
N GLU A 41 -9.20 -24.54 5.94
CA GLU A 41 -9.63 -25.63 6.82
C GLU A 41 -10.74 -26.45 6.18
N ARG A 42 -11.77 -25.82 5.60
CA ARG A 42 -12.87 -26.53 4.95
C ARG A 42 -12.35 -27.44 3.83
N GLN A 43 -11.46 -26.94 2.98
CA GLN A 43 -10.88 -27.71 1.88
C GLN A 43 -9.95 -28.82 2.39
N LEU A 44 -9.23 -28.60 3.49
CA LEU A 44 -8.38 -29.62 4.12
C LEU A 44 -9.19 -30.74 4.78
N ARG A 45 -10.31 -30.41 5.42
CA ARG A 45 -11.15 -31.36 6.17
C ARG A 45 -12.18 -32.07 5.27
N GLN A 46 -12.63 -31.39 4.22
CA GLN A 46 -13.61 -31.88 3.26
C GLN A 46 -13.14 -31.54 1.84
N PRO A 47 -12.07 -32.21 1.34
CA PRO A 47 -11.49 -31.85 0.06
C PRO A 47 -12.43 -32.16 -1.10
N SER A 48 -12.42 -31.29 -2.11
CA SER A 48 -13.16 -31.54 -3.35
C SER A 48 -12.62 -32.77 -4.07
N SER A 49 -13.44 -33.38 -4.94
CA SER A 49 -13.03 -34.57 -5.70
C SER A 49 -11.72 -34.35 -6.48
N ARG A 50 -11.49 -33.13 -6.98
CA ARG A 50 -10.26 -32.76 -7.68
C ARG A 50 -9.04 -32.85 -6.77
N VAL A 51 -9.13 -32.32 -5.55
CA VAL A 51 -8.04 -32.41 -4.56
C VAL A 51 -7.84 -33.85 -4.13
N LEU A 52 -8.92 -34.59 -3.80
CA LEU A 52 -8.84 -35.99 -3.39
C LEU A 52 -8.16 -36.90 -4.42
N MET A 53 -8.28 -36.61 -5.72
CA MET A 53 -7.67 -37.41 -6.79
C MET A 53 -6.15 -37.32 -6.82
N VAL A 54 -5.58 -36.20 -6.35
CA VAL A 54 -4.13 -35.91 -6.47
C VAL A 54 -3.42 -35.83 -5.12
N MET A 55 -4.17 -35.66 -4.03
CA MET A 55 -3.62 -35.49 -2.69
C MET A 55 -2.96 -36.76 -2.18
N THR A 56 -1.70 -36.62 -1.75
CA THR A 56 -0.93 -37.68 -1.10
C THR A 56 -0.92 -37.54 0.42
N GLU A 57 -0.43 -38.55 1.15
CA GLU A 57 -0.18 -38.45 2.59
C GLU A 57 0.83 -37.34 2.93
N TYR A 58 1.79 -37.09 2.03
CA TYR A 58 2.74 -36.00 2.18
C TYR A 58 2.05 -34.64 2.07
N ASP A 59 1.18 -34.47 1.08
CA ASP A 59 0.43 -33.21 0.90
C ASP A 59 -0.48 -32.94 2.08
N GLN A 60 -1.20 -33.95 2.58
CA GLN A 60 -2.02 -33.84 3.78
C GLN A 60 -1.18 -33.34 4.96
N ALA A 61 -0.03 -33.95 5.23
CA ALA A 61 0.83 -33.56 6.34
C ALA A 61 1.37 -32.13 6.18
N ARG A 62 1.71 -31.71 4.95
CA ARG A 62 2.12 -30.33 4.65
C ARG A 62 0.98 -29.35 4.89
N TYR A 63 -0.23 -29.63 4.40
CA TYR A 63 -1.40 -28.76 4.59
C TYR A 63 -1.75 -28.58 6.07
N GLU A 64 -1.59 -29.60 6.93
CA GLU A 64 -1.77 -29.43 8.38
C GLU A 64 -0.77 -28.44 8.97
N GLN A 65 0.49 -28.48 8.53
CA GLN A 65 1.54 -27.56 8.98
C GLN A 65 1.25 -26.13 8.51
N GLU A 66 0.85 -25.96 7.25
CA GLU A 66 0.44 -24.67 6.68
C GLU A 66 -0.77 -24.10 7.44
N TYR A 67 -1.78 -24.94 7.73
CA TYR A 67 -2.94 -24.54 8.52
C TYR A 67 -2.56 -24.05 9.92
N LEU A 68 -1.67 -24.75 10.62
CA LEU A 68 -1.15 -24.30 11.93
C LEU A 68 -0.42 -22.96 11.83
N MET A 69 0.35 -22.74 10.77
CA MET A 69 1.02 -21.45 10.51
C MET A 69 0.01 -20.34 10.26
N HIS A 70 -1.05 -20.59 9.48
CA HIS A 70 -2.11 -19.63 9.22
C HIS A 70 -2.90 -19.28 10.50
N LEU A 71 -3.23 -20.27 11.33
CA LEU A 71 -3.84 -20.07 12.64
C LEU A 71 -2.96 -19.24 13.57
N TYR A 72 -1.64 -19.47 13.56
CA TYR A 72 -0.70 -18.69 14.35
C TYR A 72 -0.69 -17.21 13.95
N VAL A 73 -0.75 -16.90 12.65
CA VAL A 73 -0.87 -15.51 12.17
C VAL A 73 -2.18 -14.90 12.66
N LEU A 74 -3.32 -15.57 12.45
CA LEU A 74 -4.62 -15.07 12.92
C LEU A 74 -4.68 -14.83 14.43
N ALA A 75 -4.02 -15.70 15.22
CA ALA A 75 -3.94 -15.52 16.66
C ALA A 75 -3.17 -14.25 17.05
N ASN A 76 -2.12 -13.89 16.30
CA ASN A 76 -1.40 -12.63 16.50
C ASN A 76 -2.24 -11.42 16.09
N ASP A 77 -2.90 -11.48 14.94
CA ASP A 77 -3.82 -10.43 14.47
C ASP A 77 -4.92 -10.15 15.52
N GLU A 78 -5.59 -11.20 15.99
CA GLU A 78 -6.64 -11.08 17.01
C GLU A 78 -6.10 -10.52 18.33
N LYS A 79 -4.90 -10.96 18.75
CA LYS A 79 -4.25 -10.45 19.96
C LYS A 79 -3.83 -8.99 19.80
N GLY A 80 -3.39 -8.58 18.61
CA GLY A 80 -3.08 -7.19 18.27
C GLY A 80 -4.30 -6.29 18.39
N LEU A 81 -5.43 -6.69 17.79
CA LEU A 81 -6.72 -6.00 17.89
C LEU A 81 -7.16 -5.85 19.35
N LYS A 82 -7.20 -6.96 20.10
CA LYS A 82 -7.58 -6.95 21.52
C LYS A 82 -6.67 -6.07 22.37
N SER A 83 -5.40 -5.96 22.01
CA SER A 83 -4.41 -5.12 22.71
C SER A 83 -4.64 -3.63 22.42
N LEU A 84 -5.05 -3.29 21.19
CA LEU A 84 -5.32 -1.90 20.80
C LEU A 84 -6.45 -1.28 21.64
N LEU A 85 -7.45 -2.08 22.05
CA LEU A 85 -8.54 -1.67 22.93
C LEU A 85 -8.18 -1.57 24.42
N LYS A 86 -6.93 -1.80 24.80
CA LYS A 86 -6.52 -1.88 26.22
C LYS A 86 -5.27 -1.10 26.55
N LEU A 87 -4.36 -0.97 25.59
CA LEU A 87 -3.03 -0.40 25.82
C LEU A 87 -2.98 1.08 25.46
N SER A 88 -2.33 1.85 26.31
CA SER A 88 -1.93 3.22 26.00
C SER A 88 -0.77 3.28 25.01
N TYR A 89 0.09 2.26 24.98
CA TYR A 89 1.20 2.18 24.05
C TYR A 89 0.78 1.37 22.80
N LYS A 90 0.42 2.10 21.74
CA LYS A 90 -0.16 1.54 20.51
C LYS A 90 0.86 0.77 19.66
N LYS A 91 2.16 1.07 19.82
CA LYS A 91 3.23 0.49 18.99
C LYS A 91 3.26 -1.03 19.12
N GLU A 92 3.13 -1.59 20.31
CA GLU A 92 3.10 -3.05 20.53
C GLU A 92 1.87 -3.68 19.91
N ALA A 93 0.69 -3.04 20.05
CA ALA A 93 -0.54 -3.56 19.50
C ALA A 93 -0.44 -3.67 17.97
N TYR A 94 0.05 -2.61 17.29
CA TYR A 94 0.31 -2.65 15.86
C TYR A 94 1.44 -3.63 15.52
N SER A 95 2.59 -3.61 16.20
CA SER A 95 3.69 -4.55 15.92
C SER A 95 3.27 -6.01 16.06
N LEU A 96 2.37 -6.31 16.98
CA LEU A 96 1.81 -7.65 17.13
C LEU A 96 0.83 -8.00 16.01
N PHE A 97 -0.05 -7.07 15.62
CA PHE A 97 -0.96 -7.26 14.50
C PHE A 97 -0.22 -7.47 13.17
N PHE A 98 0.93 -6.83 13.00
CA PHE A 98 1.77 -6.98 11.81
C PHE A 98 2.73 -8.17 11.90
N LYS A 99 2.62 -9.00 12.95
CA LYS A 99 3.58 -10.07 13.21
C LYS A 99 3.27 -11.30 12.37
N GLY A 100 3.95 -11.37 11.23
CA GLY A 100 3.77 -12.45 10.26
C GLY A 100 2.71 -12.09 9.23
N GLY A 101 2.65 -12.85 8.14
CA GLY A 101 1.71 -12.58 7.06
C GLY A 101 1.49 -13.83 6.21
N ILE A 102 0.22 -14.16 5.98
CA ILE A 102 -0.17 -15.33 5.18
C ILE A 102 0.36 -15.19 3.75
N LYS A 103 0.22 -14.01 3.14
CA LYS A 103 0.72 -13.72 1.80
C LYS A 103 2.19 -14.09 1.62
N GLY A 104 3.06 -13.72 2.56
CA GLY A 104 4.50 -13.98 2.47
C GLY A 104 4.85 -15.46 2.49
N THR A 105 3.99 -16.32 3.04
CA THR A 105 4.15 -17.77 2.99
C THR A 105 3.73 -18.32 1.63
N ILE A 106 2.61 -17.83 1.09
CA ILE A 106 2.02 -18.28 -0.17
C ILE A 106 2.82 -17.81 -1.40
N PHE A 107 3.28 -16.57 -1.41
CA PHE A 107 3.93 -15.91 -2.55
C PHE A 107 5.40 -15.55 -2.27
N GLY A 108 5.96 -16.11 -1.20
CA GLY A 108 7.39 -16.03 -0.92
C GLY A 108 8.10 -17.32 -1.29
N ARG A 109 9.35 -17.43 -0.84
CA ARG A 109 10.24 -18.57 -1.11
C ARG A 109 9.59 -19.93 -0.83
N TYR A 110 8.83 -20.04 0.26
CA TYR A 110 8.11 -21.28 0.60
C TYR A 110 7.14 -21.68 -0.52
N GLY A 111 6.33 -20.73 -0.98
CA GLY A 111 5.39 -20.94 -2.06
C GLY A 111 6.05 -21.40 -3.37
N ASP A 112 7.18 -20.79 -3.71
CA ASP A 112 7.97 -21.14 -4.89
C ASP A 112 8.55 -22.56 -4.78
N GLU A 113 9.17 -22.89 -3.64
CA GLU A 113 9.80 -24.19 -3.39
C GLU A 113 8.79 -25.35 -3.37
N HIS A 114 7.55 -25.07 -2.95
CA HIS A 114 6.47 -26.05 -2.88
C HIS A 114 5.50 -26.01 -4.06
N GLY A 115 5.73 -25.13 -5.05
CA GLY A 115 4.93 -25.06 -6.27
C GLY A 115 3.46 -24.77 -6.05
N LEU A 116 3.11 -23.90 -5.08
CA LEU A 116 1.72 -23.70 -4.64
C LEU A 116 0.76 -23.20 -5.72
N VAL A 117 1.28 -22.66 -6.82
CA VAL A 117 0.48 -22.27 -8.00
C VAL A 117 -0.16 -23.47 -8.68
N GLU A 118 0.55 -24.59 -8.73
CA GLU A 118 0.06 -25.84 -9.34
C GLU A 118 -0.64 -26.74 -8.33
N ASP A 119 -0.70 -26.33 -7.06
CA ASP A 119 -1.30 -27.09 -5.99
C ASP A 119 -2.83 -27.04 -6.07
N ALA A 120 -3.46 -28.23 -6.14
CA ALA A 120 -4.90 -28.34 -6.35
C ALA A 120 -5.71 -27.70 -5.20
N LEU A 121 -5.24 -27.76 -3.96
CA LEU A 121 -5.94 -27.13 -2.83
C LEU A 121 -5.90 -25.61 -2.96
N TYR A 122 -4.73 -25.04 -3.27
CA TYR A 122 -4.59 -23.59 -3.46
C TYR A 122 -5.33 -23.08 -4.70
N GLN A 123 -5.37 -23.85 -5.80
CA GLN A 123 -6.17 -23.52 -6.98
C GLN A 123 -7.67 -23.43 -6.66
N GLU A 124 -8.19 -24.35 -5.83
CA GLU A 124 -9.60 -24.30 -5.38
C GLU A 124 -9.87 -23.12 -4.43
N LEU A 125 -8.84 -22.62 -3.74
CA LEU A 125 -8.93 -21.39 -2.94
C LEU A 125 -8.82 -20.11 -3.78
N GLY A 126 -8.60 -20.22 -5.09
CA GLY A 126 -8.55 -19.11 -6.03
C GLY A 126 -7.14 -18.69 -6.47
N MET A 127 -6.14 -19.56 -6.31
CA MET A 127 -4.78 -19.33 -6.81
C MET A 127 -4.75 -19.35 -8.34
N GLY A 128 -4.19 -18.28 -8.93
CA GLY A 128 -4.03 -18.12 -10.38
C GLY A 128 -2.59 -18.30 -10.87
N LYS A 129 -1.65 -17.42 -10.47
CA LYS A 129 -0.25 -17.40 -10.94
C LYS A 129 0.76 -17.16 -9.81
N THR A 130 2.06 -17.22 -10.13
CA THR A 130 3.17 -17.19 -9.15
C THR A 130 3.33 -15.88 -8.37
N HIS A 131 2.89 -14.74 -8.89
CA HIS A 131 3.14 -13.46 -8.24
C HIS A 131 1.95 -13.03 -7.36
N GLY A 132 2.25 -12.59 -6.14
CA GLY A 132 1.29 -12.10 -5.17
C GLY A 132 1.08 -10.58 -5.23
N PHE A 133 1.15 -9.94 -6.39
CA PHE A 133 0.86 -8.51 -6.49
C PHE A 133 -0.60 -8.33 -6.85
N LEU A 134 -1.37 -7.67 -5.97
CA LEU A 134 -2.79 -7.39 -6.19
C LEU A 134 -3.03 -6.61 -7.49
N TYR A 135 -2.09 -5.73 -7.82
CA TYR A 135 -2.19 -4.77 -8.93
C TYR A 135 -1.46 -5.24 -10.19
N GLU A 136 -1.32 -6.54 -10.37
CA GLU A 136 -0.89 -7.13 -11.61
C GLU A 136 -2.02 -8.01 -12.14
N PRO A 137 -2.29 -8.02 -13.46
CA PRO A 137 -3.42 -8.76 -14.04
C PRO A 137 -3.16 -10.26 -13.91
N TYR A 138 -3.69 -10.84 -12.84
CA TYR A 138 -3.64 -12.25 -12.53
C TYR A 138 -5.03 -12.78 -12.24
N ASP A 139 -5.25 -14.06 -12.54
CA ASP A 139 -6.53 -14.74 -12.38
C ASP A 139 -6.81 -15.13 -10.91
N HIS A 140 -6.10 -14.52 -9.96
CA HIS A 140 -6.33 -14.71 -8.53
C HIS A 140 -7.73 -14.24 -8.16
N ASN A 141 -8.46 -15.08 -7.45
CA ASN A 141 -9.84 -14.82 -7.10
C ASN A 141 -10.16 -15.34 -5.69
N SER A 142 -11.42 -15.20 -5.27
CA SER A 142 -11.95 -15.78 -4.04
C SER A 142 -11.06 -15.50 -2.81
N TYR A 143 -10.62 -16.53 -2.10
CA TYR A 143 -9.91 -16.39 -0.84
C TYR A 143 -8.45 -15.95 -1.01
N ILE A 144 -7.80 -16.31 -2.13
CA ILE A 144 -6.48 -15.79 -2.46
C ILE A 144 -6.53 -14.29 -2.74
N LEU A 145 -7.56 -13.82 -3.44
CA LEU A 145 -7.78 -12.38 -3.65
C LEU A 145 -7.98 -11.64 -2.31
N ASN A 146 -8.71 -12.23 -1.36
CA ASN A 146 -8.85 -11.66 -0.01
C ASN A 146 -7.50 -11.46 0.69
N ILE A 147 -6.57 -12.43 0.58
CA ILE A 147 -5.22 -12.31 1.14
C ILE A 147 -4.44 -11.16 0.47
N LEU A 148 -4.56 -11.01 -0.85
CA LEU A 148 -3.90 -9.93 -1.57
C LEU A 148 -4.45 -8.56 -1.15
N ILE A 149 -5.78 -8.41 -1.10
CA ILE A 149 -6.42 -7.16 -0.65
C ILE A 149 -6.02 -6.83 0.80
N SER A 150 -6.08 -7.81 1.70
CA SER A 150 -5.67 -7.65 3.10
C SER A 150 -4.22 -7.16 3.20
N ASN A 151 -3.30 -7.77 2.45
CA ASN A 151 -1.89 -7.36 2.45
C ASN A 151 -1.68 -5.92 1.98
N GLU A 152 -2.38 -5.49 0.94
CA GLU A 152 -2.24 -4.13 0.41
C GLU A 152 -2.78 -3.07 1.38
N ILE A 153 -3.87 -3.39 2.08
CA ILE A 153 -4.41 -2.54 3.14
C ILE A 153 -3.45 -2.48 4.34
N MET A 154 -2.89 -3.63 4.73
CA MET A 154 -1.85 -3.68 5.76
C MET A 154 -0.63 -2.88 5.34
N GLY A 155 -0.21 -2.95 4.07
CA GLY A 155 0.88 -2.13 3.54
C GLY A 155 0.62 -0.64 3.70
N THR A 156 -0.60 -0.17 3.38
CA THR A 156 -1.01 1.25 3.55
C THR A 156 -0.96 1.67 5.01
N THR A 157 -1.47 0.81 5.90
CA THR A 157 -1.44 1.03 7.34
C THR A 157 0.00 1.07 7.87
N GLY A 158 0.85 0.15 7.39
CA GLY A 158 2.27 0.08 7.73
C GLY A 158 3.04 1.32 7.29
N THR A 159 2.82 1.80 6.06
CA THR A 159 3.37 3.08 5.55
C THR A 159 2.91 4.27 6.40
N THR A 160 1.68 4.24 6.91
CA THR A 160 1.16 5.31 7.75
C THR A 160 1.82 5.31 9.15
N LEU A 161 2.06 4.14 9.73
CA LEU A 161 2.54 3.99 11.10
C LEU A 161 4.07 4.02 11.24
N PHE A 162 4.77 3.35 10.35
CA PHE A 162 6.20 3.06 10.48
C PHE A 162 7.04 3.86 9.47
N ASN A 163 8.32 4.06 9.78
CA ASN A 163 9.26 4.74 8.88
C ASN A 163 9.84 3.75 7.86
N GLY A 164 8.98 3.16 7.03
CA GLY A 164 9.36 2.28 5.93
C GLY A 164 9.43 3.04 4.62
N GLN A 165 10.40 2.68 3.77
CA GLN A 165 10.40 3.18 2.39
C GLN A 165 9.28 2.52 1.59
N TYR A 166 8.61 3.30 0.75
CA TYR A 166 7.62 2.81 -0.19
C TYR A 166 7.70 3.57 -1.52
N PHE A 167 7.17 2.96 -2.57
CA PHE A 167 7.02 3.56 -3.88
C PHE A 167 5.54 3.62 -4.25
N ILE A 168 5.18 4.59 -5.08
CA ILE A 168 3.88 4.56 -5.77
C ILE A 168 4.08 3.63 -6.98
N PRO A 169 3.21 2.63 -7.19
CA PRO A 169 3.36 1.72 -8.31
C PRO A 169 3.47 2.46 -9.65
N LYS A 170 4.39 2.00 -10.51
CA LYS A 170 4.75 2.64 -11.80
C LYS A 170 5.33 4.05 -11.68
N LYS A 171 5.79 4.46 -10.49
CA LYS A 171 6.55 5.69 -10.28
C LYS A 171 7.87 5.37 -9.58
N ASP A 172 8.93 6.01 -10.04
CA ASP A 172 10.29 5.88 -9.50
C ASP A 172 10.54 6.55 -8.14
N PRO A 173 9.86 7.66 -7.76
CA PRO A 173 10.12 8.35 -6.50
C PRO A 173 9.90 7.48 -5.26
N ILE A 174 10.92 7.42 -4.38
CA ILE A 174 10.84 6.79 -3.06
C ILE A 174 10.28 7.78 -2.04
N TYR A 175 9.41 7.29 -1.15
CA TYR A 175 8.82 8.03 -0.04
C TYR A 175 9.06 7.29 1.29
N ILE A 176 8.99 8.02 2.41
CA ILE A 176 9.09 7.47 3.79
C ILE A 176 7.82 7.82 4.57
N LYS A 177 7.31 9.03 4.36
CA LYS A 177 6.05 9.54 4.88
C LYS A 177 5.20 10.05 3.74
N TRP A 178 3.89 10.11 3.97
CA TRP A 178 2.92 10.61 3.00
C TRP A 178 3.24 12.05 2.61
N SER A 179 3.36 12.28 1.32
CA SER A 179 3.11 13.60 0.70
C SER A 179 1.70 13.65 0.13
N TYR A 180 1.18 14.85 -0.17
CA TYR A 180 -0.12 14.97 -0.85
C TYR A 180 -0.13 14.22 -2.18
N GLU A 181 1.00 14.20 -2.89
CA GLU A 181 1.16 13.46 -4.14
C GLU A 181 1.00 11.95 -3.95
N SER A 182 1.62 11.39 -2.92
CA SER A 182 1.55 9.94 -2.66
C SER A 182 0.23 9.50 -2.04
N LEU A 183 -0.35 10.30 -1.14
CA LEU A 183 -1.60 9.96 -0.46
C LEU A 183 -2.80 10.06 -1.40
N PHE A 184 -2.79 11.07 -2.29
CA PHE A 184 -3.83 11.33 -3.28
C PHE A 184 -3.40 10.97 -4.70
N SER A 185 -2.47 10.03 -4.86
CA SER A 185 -2.10 9.57 -6.20
C SER A 185 -3.34 9.11 -6.95
N GLU A 186 -3.44 9.46 -8.24
CA GLU A 186 -4.53 8.99 -9.12
C GLU A 186 -4.36 7.50 -9.48
N ASP A 187 -3.19 6.93 -9.18
CA ASP A 187 -2.94 5.49 -9.30
C ASP A 187 -3.85 4.70 -8.35
N TYR A 188 -3.96 3.40 -8.58
CA TYR A 188 -4.75 2.48 -7.74
C TYR A 188 -4.26 2.39 -6.28
N TRP A 189 -3.05 2.84 -6.00
CA TRP A 189 -2.46 2.87 -4.65
C TRP A 189 -2.48 4.29 -4.05
N PRO A 190 -2.60 4.45 -2.73
CA PRO A 190 -3.01 3.44 -1.77
C PRO A 190 -4.46 2.98 -1.97
N PRO A 191 -4.83 1.75 -1.61
CA PRO A 191 -6.21 1.29 -1.57
C PRO A 191 -7.01 2.05 -0.51
N VAL A 192 -8.33 1.95 -0.60
CA VAL A 192 -9.25 2.45 0.44
C VAL A 192 -9.25 3.98 0.61
N LYS A 193 -9.05 4.72 -0.49
CA LYS A 193 -9.02 6.20 -0.52
C LYS A 193 -10.40 6.87 -0.44
N GLU A 194 -11.48 6.09 -0.37
CA GLU A 194 -12.84 6.60 -0.39
C GLU A 194 -13.12 7.48 0.83
N ILE A 195 -13.67 8.67 0.56
CA ILE A 195 -14.03 9.69 1.55
C ILE A 195 -15.52 9.94 1.43
N VAL A 196 -16.24 9.81 2.55
CA VAL A 196 -17.68 10.09 2.63
C VAL A 196 -17.87 11.37 3.44
N GLU A 197 -18.44 12.39 2.81
CA GLU A 197 -18.77 13.65 3.47
C GLU A 197 -20.05 13.52 4.31
N PRO A 198 -20.17 14.26 5.43
CA PRO A 198 -19.21 15.22 5.94
C PRO A 198 -18.05 14.55 6.70
N ILE A 199 -16.82 15.01 6.46
CA ILE A 199 -15.65 14.62 7.27
C ILE A 199 -15.32 15.65 8.35
N GLU A 200 -14.70 15.18 9.44
CA GLU A 200 -14.12 16.04 10.46
C GLU A 200 -13.09 16.99 9.83
N SER A 201 -13.14 18.26 10.24
CA SER A 201 -12.11 19.21 9.81
C SER A 201 -10.79 18.87 10.46
N CYS A 202 -9.72 18.85 9.66
CA CYS A 202 -8.37 18.88 10.19
C CYS A 202 -8.23 20.13 11.08
N PRO A 203 -7.62 20.01 12.27
CA PRO A 203 -7.36 21.15 13.14
C PRO A 203 -6.66 22.30 12.41
N ASP A 204 -6.87 23.52 12.90
CA ASP A 204 -6.16 24.69 12.39
C ASP A 204 -4.65 24.47 12.48
N TYR A 205 -3.91 25.21 11.66
CA TYR A 205 -2.46 25.14 11.66
C TYR A 205 -1.92 25.38 13.07
N ASN A 206 -1.11 24.45 13.57
CA ASN A 206 -0.44 24.66 14.85
C ASN A 206 0.66 25.71 14.66
N LEU A 207 0.30 26.98 14.89
CA LEU A 207 1.22 28.12 14.83
C LEU A 207 2.19 28.15 16.02
N ASN A 208 1.87 27.43 17.10
CA ASN A 208 2.73 27.33 18.26
C ASN A 208 3.89 26.36 17.96
N SER A 209 5.12 26.80 18.24
CA SER A 209 6.32 25.98 18.12
C SER A 209 6.68 25.26 19.42
N GLU A 210 5.94 25.48 20.50
CA GLU A 210 6.07 24.69 21.73
C GLU A 210 5.82 23.22 21.41
N ASP A 211 6.74 22.36 21.86
CA ASP A 211 6.73 20.90 21.64
C ASP A 211 6.87 20.45 20.17
N GLU A 212 7.39 21.30 19.27
CA GLU A 212 7.76 20.87 17.92
C GLU A 212 8.97 19.93 17.94
N ILE A 213 8.95 18.92 17.08
CA ILE A 213 9.99 17.88 17.03
C ILE A 213 10.74 18.02 15.71
N ALA A 214 12.02 18.38 15.77
CA ALA A 214 12.87 18.43 14.59
C ALA A 214 13.06 17.03 13.99
N ALA A 215 13.26 16.93 12.68
CA ALA A 215 13.71 15.70 12.04
C ALA A 215 14.93 15.11 12.78
N GLY A 216 14.92 13.80 13.02
CA GLY A 216 15.87 13.08 13.87
C GLY A 216 15.49 13.03 15.36
N GLY A 217 14.54 13.83 15.82
CA GLY A 217 14.01 13.79 17.18
C GLY A 217 13.06 12.62 17.44
N GLU A 218 12.93 12.20 18.69
CA GLU A 218 12.02 11.12 19.10
C GLU A 218 10.60 11.66 19.36
N ILE A 219 9.60 10.95 18.82
CA ILE A 219 8.18 11.24 19.02
C ILE A 219 7.75 10.74 20.39
N ILE A 220 7.22 11.63 21.22
CA ILE A 220 6.77 11.30 22.59
C ILE A 220 5.26 11.03 22.68
N ILE A 221 4.46 11.46 21.71
CA ILE A 221 3.00 11.33 21.71
C ILE A 221 2.57 10.66 20.41
N SER A 222 1.74 9.61 20.48
CA SER A 222 1.19 9.01 19.26
C SER A 222 0.09 9.91 18.71
N GLY A 223 0.11 10.19 17.41
CA GLY A 223 -0.84 11.11 16.81
C GLY A 223 -0.48 11.53 15.40
N ILE A 224 -1.24 12.50 14.90
CA ILE A 224 -1.01 13.10 13.59
C ILE A 224 -0.23 14.40 13.79
N TYR A 225 0.87 14.51 13.06
CA TYR A 225 1.77 15.65 13.04
C TYR A 225 1.77 16.29 11.65
N GLU A 226 1.90 17.60 11.60
CA GLU A 226 2.04 18.37 10.37
C GLU A 226 3.48 18.87 10.23
N PRO A 227 4.14 18.66 9.07
CA PRO A 227 5.51 19.09 8.87
C PRO A 227 5.55 20.59 8.56
N TRP A 228 6.39 21.32 9.28
CA TRP A 228 6.63 22.75 9.10
C TRP A 228 8.01 23.01 8.53
N PHE A 229 8.04 23.75 7.42
CA PHE A 229 9.24 24.20 6.73
C PHE A 229 9.67 25.57 7.23
N GLU A 230 10.98 25.83 7.17
CA GLU A 230 11.48 27.18 7.37
C GLU A 230 11.08 28.11 6.21
N SER A 231 10.72 29.35 6.54
CA SER A 231 10.26 30.37 5.59
C SER A 231 11.17 30.57 4.37
N PRO A 232 12.51 30.67 4.50
CA PRO A 232 13.40 30.84 3.34
C PRO A 232 13.42 29.60 2.42
N VAL A 233 13.34 28.40 3.01
CA VAL A 233 13.31 27.13 2.30
C VAL A 233 12.01 27.07 1.51
N TYR A 234 10.86 27.23 2.16
CA TYR A 234 9.56 27.15 1.48
C TYR A 234 9.37 28.25 0.43
N LYS A 235 9.76 29.51 0.69
CA LYS A 235 9.68 30.60 -0.31
C LYS A 235 10.54 30.36 -1.55
N LYS A 236 11.67 29.66 -1.41
CA LYS A 236 12.50 29.27 -2.55
C LYS A 236 11.83 28.14 -3.36
N LEU A 237 11.03 27.31 -2.69
CA LEU A 237 10.42 26.11 -3.24
C LEU A 237 9.02 26.37 -3.84
N THR A 238 8.32 27.37 -3.33
CA THR A 238 7.03 27.82 -3.86
C THR A 238 7.17 29.22 -4.42
N GLN A 239 6.85 29.42 -5.70
CA GLN A 239 6.71 30.76 -6.30
C GLN A 239 5.49 31.53 -5.74
N ASP A 240 4.83 31.00 -4.70
CA ASP A 240 3.65 31.56 -4.07
C ASP A 240 4.05 32.52 -2.94
N THR A 241 3.92 33.82 -3.19
CA THR A 241 4.14 34.88 -2.19
C THR A 241 2.91 35.14 -1.32
N ASN A 242 1.75 34.56 -1.64
CA ASN A 242 0.48 34.84 -1.00
C ASN A 242 -0.28 33.53 -0.70
N TYR A 243 -0.17 33.11 0.57
CA TYR A 243 -1.08 32.17 1.24
C TYR A 243 -0.78 30.67 1.12
N ASN A 244 0.12 30.20 1.99
CA ASN A 244 0.01 28.96 2.75
C ASN A 244 0.96 29.10 3.96
N PRO A 245 0.60 28.74 5.20
CA PRO A 245 1.63 28.47 6.19
C PRO A 245 2.58 27.41 5.62
N TYR A 246 3.85 27.50 5.96
CA TYR A 246 4.94 26.69 5.41
C TYR A 246 4.79 25.22 5.82
N VAL A 247 3.76 24.52 5.35
CA VAL A 247 3.39 23.18 5.82
C VAL A 247 3.20 22.19 4.68
N GLY A 248 3.49 20.92 4.96
CA GLY A 248 3.29 19.81 4.02
C GLY A 248 2.08 18.93 4.40
N CYS A 249 2.08 17.69 3.90
CA CYS A 249 1.05 16.71 4.19
C CYS A 249 1.19 16.17 5.63
N PRO A 250 0.11 16.19 6.44
CA PRO A 250 0.13 15.58 7.77
C PRO A 250 0.48 14.09 7.70
N ASN A 251 1.07 13.57 8.78
CA ASN A 251 1.46 12.16 8.89
C ASN A 251 1.23 11.65 10.31
N TYR A 252 0.99 10.34 10.43
CA TYR A 252 0.90 9.69 11.73
C TYR A 252 2.29 9.29 12.23
N PHE A 253 2.52 9.48 13.53
CA PHE A 253 3.67 8.94 14.24
C PHE A 253 3.22 8.19 15.49
N LEU A 254 3.87 7.06 15.75
CA LEU A 254 3.78 6.35 17.03
C LEU A 254 4.79 6.94 18.02
N ASN A 255 4.46 6.91 19.31
CA ASN A 255 5.43 7.19 20.37
C ASN A 255 6.65 6.24 20.24
N GLY A 256 7.85 6.80 20.34
CA GLY A 256 9.13 6.14 20.14
C GLY A 256 9.51 5.97 18.67
N ALA A 257 8.80 6.60 17.73
CA ALA A 257 9.26 6.75 16.35
C ALA A 257 10.24 7.93 16.25
N ILE A 258 11.12 7.89 15.26
CA ILE A 258 12.00 9.03 14.93
C ILE A 258 11.29 9.91 13.91
N ALA A 259 11.19 11.21 14.17
CA ALA A 259 10.68 12.20 13.24
C ALA A 259 11.55 12.21 11.97
N THR A 260 10.95 12.09 10.79
CA THR A 260 11.70 11.94 9.53
C THR A 260 11.97 13.29 8.87
N GLN A 261 12.89 13.32 7.91
CA GLN A 261 12.84 14.35 6.87
C GLN A 261 11.54 14.23 6.06
N TYR A 262 11.17 15.30 5.36
CA TYR A 262 9.99 15.35 4.52
C TYR A 262 10.37 15.57 3.05
N LYS A 263 9.77 14.77 2.16
CA LYS A 263 9.94 14.91 0.71
C LYS A 263 8.90 15.88 0.16
N LEU A 264 9.35 16.98 -0.42
CA LEU A 264 8.45 18.02 -0.94
C LEU A 264 7.69 17.52 -2.19
N GLU A 265 6.43 17.92 -2.30
CA GLU A 265 5.58 17.58 -3.43
C GLU A 265 6.16 18.05 -4.77
N GLY A 266 6.28 17.12 -5.71
CA GLY A 266 6.81 17.40 -7.05
C GLY A 266 8.31 17.64 -7.11
N THR A 267 9.07 17.25 -6.07
CA THR A 267 10.55 17.24 -6.11
C THR A 267 11.10 15.92 -5.58
N GLU A 268 12.37 15.65 -5.88
CA GLU A 268 13.13 14.55 -5.28
C GLU A 268 13.88 14.98 -4.01
N ASP A 269 13.67 16.22 -3.57
CA ASP A 269 14.43 16.83 -2.48
C ASP A 269 13.79 16.51 -1.12
N TRP A 270 14.67 16.21 -0.16
CA TRP A 270 14.33 15.96 1.24
C TRP A 270 14.72 17.16 2.09
N TYR A 271 13.82 17.56 2.98
CA TYR A 271 14.01 18.71 3.85
C TYR A 271 13.92 18.32 5.31
N ASP A 272 14.79 18.92 6.11
CA ASP A 272 14.61 18.98 7.55
C ASP A 272 13.42 19.88 7.87
N VAL A 273 12.42 19.27 8.51
CA VAL A 273 11.19 19.93 8.93
C VAL A 273 11.03 19.80 10.43
N LYS A 274 10.17 20.65 10.98
CA LYS A 274 9.70 20.57 12.36
C LYS A 274 8.32 19.97 12.35
N TRP A 275 8.14 18.83 13.01
CA TRP A 275 6.85 18.17 13.11
C TRP A 275 6.07 18.72 14.29
N ARG A 276 4.87 19.23 14.04
CA ARG A 276 3.99 19.78 15.06
C ARG A 276 2.77 18.90 15.24
N LEU A 277 2.50 18.49 16.47
CA LEU A 277 1.32 17.69 16.79
C LEU A 277 0.07 18.52 16.49
N ILE A 278 -0.83 17.97 15.68
CA ILE A 278 -2.15 18.57 15.41
C ILE A 278 -3.28 17.74 16.02
N TRP A 279 -3.06 16.46 16.28
CA TRP A 279 -4.05 15.60 16.91
C TRP A 279 -3.39 14.44 17.67
N GLU A 280 -3.72 14.31 18.96
CA GLU A 280 -3.30 13.21 19.80
C GLU A 280 -4.26 12.01 19.65
N ASP A 281 -3.72 10.83 19.36
CA ASP A 281 -4.54 9.62 19.20
C ASP A 281 -4.90 9.02 20.56
N LYS A 282 -6.02 9.48 21.13
CA LYS A 282 -6.62 8.94 22.36
C LYS A 282 -7.65 7.84 22.12
N ARG A 283 -7.84 7.39 20.87
CA ARG A 283 -8.85 6.37 20.56
C ARG A 283 -8.52 5.08 21.32
N TYR A 284 -9.57 4.37 21.70
CA TYR A 284 -9.55 3.04 22.33
C TYR A 284 -9.04 2.96 23.76
N LEU A 285 -8.60 4.07 24.38
CA LEU A 285 -8.12 4.08 25.77
C LEU A 285 -9.22 3.70 26.77
N ASP A 286 -10.48 3.91 26.42
CA ASP A 286 -11.67 3.52 27.21
C ASP A 286 -12.20 2.13 26.84
N GLY A 287 -11.52 1.42 25.94
CA GLY A 287 -11.94 0.11 25.43
C GLY A 287 -13.04 0.13 24.39
N THR A 288 -13.43 1.30 23.87
CA THR A 288 -14.47 1.42 22.86
C THR A 288 -13.92 1.84 21.50
N ILE A 289 -14.63 1.45 20.43
CA ILE A 289 -14.35 1.89 19.07
C ILE A 289 -15.14 3.18 18.84
N PRO A 290 -14.49 4.29 18.43
CA PRO A 290 -15.18 5.55 18.14
C PRO A 290 -16.28 5.39 17.07
N GLU A 291 -17.42 6.05 17.28
CA GLU A 291 -18.57 5.99 16.36
C GLU A 291 -18.22 6.45 14.94
N GLU A 292 -17.25 7.37 14.79
CA GLU A 292 -16.75 7.83 13.49
C GLU A 292 -16.26 6.69 12.59
N GLU A 293 -15.74 5.60 13.16
CA GLU A 293 -15.19 4.49 12.36
C GLU A 293 -16.28 3.69 11.64
N LYS A 294 -17.55 3.81 12.07
CA LYS A 294 -18.69 3.20 11.37
C LYS A 294 -18.97 3.85 10.02
N ALA A 295 -18.51 5.08 9.82
CA ALA A 295 -18.67 5.81 8.55
C ALA A 295 -17.57 5.46 7.52
N TYR A 296 -16.53 4.72 7.92
CA TYR A 296 -15.46 4.34 7.01
C TYR A 296 -15.94 3.31 5.99
N ILE A 297 -15.80 3.65 4.71
CA ILE A 297 -16.08 2.78 3.57
C ILE A 297 -14.78 2.23 3.03
N PHE A 298 -14.70 0.91 2.85
CA PHE A 298 -13.48 0.25 2.37
C PHE A 298 -13.55 -0.28 0.94
N ASP A 299 -14.75 -0.38 0.36
CA ASP A 299 -15.02 -0.73 -1.04
C ASP A 299 -14.25 -1.98 -1.56
N ILE A 300 -14.16 -3.00 -0.71
CA ILE A 300 -13.29 -4.19 -0.88
C ILE A 300 -13.50 -4.89 -2.22
N GLU A 301 -14.76 -5.10 -2.61
CA GLU A 301 -15.13 -5.78 -3.85
C GLU A 301 -14.58 -5.10 -5.10
N ASN A 302 -14.40 -3.77 -5.05
CA ASN A 302 -13.90 -3.01 -6.17
C ASN A 302 -12.39 -2.77 -6.12
N ILE A 303 -11.67 -3.10 -5.03
CA ILE A 303 -10.22 -2.87 -4.96
C ILE A 303 -9.50 -3.69 -6.04
N GLY A 304 -9.81 -4.98 -6.16
CA GLY A 304 -9.24 -5.85 -7.20
C GLY A 304 -9.66 -5.42 -8.61
N ILE A 305 -10.91 -5.02 -8.81
CA ILE A 305 -11.40 -4.58 -10.13
C ILE A 305 -10.73 -3.27 -10.56
N LYS A 306 -10.74 -2.24 -9.70
CA LYS A 306 -10.10 -0.94 -9.95
C LYS A 306 -8.60 -1.09 -10.22
N ALA A 307 -7.95 -2.03 -9.54
CA ALA A 307 -6.57 -2.39 -9.81
C ALA A 307 -6.38 -2.82 -11.26
N HIS A 308 -7.21 -3.75 -11.75
CA HIS A 308 -7.09 -4.30 -13.11
C HIS A 308 -7.58 -3.34 -14.20
N THR A 309 -8.67 -2.59 -14.00
CA THR A 309 -9.23 -1.67 -15.02
C THR A 309 -8.33 -0.47 -15.27
N ASN A 310 -7.64 0.05 -14.25
CA ASN A 310 -6.64 1.11 -14.43
C ASN A 310 -5.36 0.61 -15.12
N ILE A 311 -5.08 -0.70 -15.06
CA ILE A 311 -3.99 -1.32 -15.82
C ILE A 311 -4.39 -1.51 -17.28
N GLU A 312 -5.64 -1.87 -17.58
CA GLU A 312 -6.14 -1.95 -18.95
C GLU A 312 -6.10 -0.58 -19.67
N ALA A 313 -6.20 0.52 -18.92
CA ALA A 313 -5.96 1.87 -19.45
C ALA A 313 -4.48 2.14 -19.81
N THR A 314 -3.55 1.30 -19.35
CA THR A 314 -2.15 1.25 -19.81
C THR A 314 -1.93 -0.01 -20.65
N GLU A 315 -2.37 0.01 -21.91
CA GLU A 315 -2.06 -1.02 -22.91
C GLU A 315 -0.56 -1.38 -22.87
N LYS A 316 -0.19 -2.53 -22.29
CA LYS A 316 1.17 -3.09 -22.35
C LYS A 316 1.39 -3.69 -23.75
N LEU A 317 1.58 -2.84 -24.75
CA LEU A 317 1.98 -3.28 -26.08
C LEU A 317 3.48 -3.63 -26.05
N SER A 318 3.81 -4.86 -26.47
CA SER A 318 5.19 -5.31 -26.69
C SER A 318 5.32 -5.77 -28.13
N VAL A 319 6.28 -5.22 -28.86
CA VAL A 319 6.44 -5.42 -30.29
C VAL A 319 7.89 -5.74 -30.60
N ARG A 320 8.13 -6.83 -31.32
CA ARG A 320 9.46 -7.22 -31.75
C ARG A 320 10.08 -6.15 -32.65
N ALA A 321 11.36 -5.86 -32.47
CA ALA A 321 12.09 -4.97 -33.36
C ALA A 321 12.02 -5.44 -34.82
N GLY A 322 11.98 -4.49 -35.74
CA GLY A 322 11.71 -4.70 -37.16
C GLY A 322 10.23 -4.78 -37.53
N GLN A 323 9.32 -4.82 -36.56
CA GLN A 323 7.87 -4.75 -36.81
C GLN A 323 7.37 -3.30 -36.80
N VAL A 324 6.20 -3.11 -37.43
CA VAL A 324 5.52 -1.82 -37.48
C VAL A 324 4.98 -1.45 -36.10
N CYS A 325 5.27 -0.24 -35.67
CA CYS A 325 4.76 0.38 -34.46
C CYS A 325 3.23 0.48 -34.56
N PRO A 326 2.47 -0.24 -33.72
CA PRO A 326 1.02 -0.29 -33.82
C PRO A 326 0.37 1.00 -33.28
N LYS A 327 1.10 1.81 -32.51
CA LYS A 327 0.56 2.96 -31.78
C LYS A 327 1.60 4.05 -31.54
N SER A 328 1.21 5.30 -31.79
CA SER A 328 2.06 6.46 -31.48
C SER A 328 2.23 6.64 -29.96
N GLY A 329 3.45 6.94 -29.52
CA GLY A 329 3.78 7.26 -28.12
C GLY A 329 5.24 6.97 -27.81
N CYS A 330 5.60 7.02 -26.54
CA CYS A 330 6.91 6.63 -26.03
C CYS A 330 7.01 5.10 -25.92
N TRP A 331 8.13 4.55 -26.38
CA TRP A 331 8.49 3.15 -26.25
C TRP A 331 9.91 3.02 -25.73
N PHE A 332 10.24 1.91 -25.08
CA PHE A 332 11.60 1.59 -24.63
C PHE A 332 11.95 0.12 -24.90
N THR A 333 13.23 -0.22 -24.82
CA THR A 333 13.68 -1.61 -24.83
C THR A 333 14.74 -1.87 -23.77
N VAL A 334 14.72 -3.06 -23.18
CA VAL A 334 15.75 -3.51 -22.22
C VAL A 334 17.08 -3.85 -22.90
N ALA A 335 17.11 -3.94 -24.23
CA ALA A 335 18.33 -4.22 -24.99
C ALA A 335 19.36 -3.08 -24.96
N GLN A 336 18.97 -1.88 -24.53
CA GLN A 336 19.83 -0.70 -24.45
C GLN A 336 19.37 0.21 -23.30
N GLU A 337 20.32 0.64 -22.47
CA GLU A 337 20.06 1.65 -21.44
C GLU A 337 19.64 2.99 -22.08
N ASN A 338 18.71 3.71 -21.44
CA ASN A 338 18.18 4.99 -21.93
C ASN A 338 17.59 4.93 -23.36
N SER A 339 17.03 3.80 -23.75
CA SER A 339 16.43 3.56 -25.08
C SER A 339 15.06 4.21 -25.29
N ARG A 340 14.49 4.82 -24.24
CA ARG A 340 13.16 5.43 -24.27
C ARG A 340 13.07 6.52 -25.33
N GLN A 341 12.22 6.32 -26.33
CA GLN A 341 12.02 7.28 -27.41
C GLN A 341 10.59 7.27 -27.94
N TYR A 342 10.19 8.36 -28.59
CA TYR A 342 8.85 8.49 -29.16
C TYR A 342 8.81 7.93 -30.58
N PHE A 343 7.81 7.09 -30.86
CA PHE A 343 7.51 6.57 -32.20
C PHE A 343 6.09 6.97 -32.62
N LYS A 344 5.88 7.11 -33.92
CA LYS A 344 4.55 7.26 -34.52
C LYS A 344 4.03 5.90 -34.98
N GLN A 345 2.71 5.73 -34.92
CA GLN A 345 2.03 4.59 -35.53
C GLN A 345 2.43 4.49 -37.01
N GLY A 346 2.82 3.29 -37.44
CA GLY A 346 3.30 3.03 -38.79
C GLY A 346 4.83 3.09 -38.96
N GLU A 347 5.58 3.61 -37.99
CA GLU A 347 7.05 3.57 -38.03
C GLU A 347 7.59 2.17 -37.72
N ILE A 348 8.75 1.81 -38.26
CA ILE A 348 9.38 0.52 -37.92
C ILE A 348 10.20 0.69 -36.64
N LEU A 349 9.95 -0.17 -35.66
CA LEU A 349 10.70 -0.18 -34.42
C LEU A 349 12.14 -0.68 -34.68
N PRO A 350 13.18 0.05 -34.28
CA PRO A 350 14.54 -0.22 -34.70
C PRO A 350 15.09 -1.46 -34.00
N ASP A 351 15.86 -2.26 -34.74
CA ASP A 351 16.61 -3.36 -34.16
C ASP A 351 17.90 -2.83 -33.54
N ILE A 352 18.16 -3.23 -32.31
CA ILE A 352 19.35 -2.85 -31.55
C ILE A 352 20.21 -4.09 -31.38
N LYS A 353 21.50 -3.97 -31.66
CA LYS A 353 22.41 -5.09 -31.48
C LYS A 353 22.47 -5.45 -29.99
N SER A 354 21.91 -6.60 -29.65
CA SER A 354 21.92 -7.16 -28.30
C SER A 354 22.66 -8.50 -28.28
N ASP A 355 23.46 -8.73 -27.24
CA ASP A 355 24.10 -10.02 -27.00
C ASP A 355 23.13 -11.06 -26.40
N TRP A 356 21.88 -10.66 -26.13
CA TRP A 356 20.90 -11.42 -25.36
C TRP A 356 19.69 -11.94 -26.17
N GLY A 357 19.74 -11.84 -27.50
CA GLY A 357 18.70 -12.37 -28.39
C GLY A 357 17.85 -11.30 -29.08
N GLU A 358 16.60 -11.63 -29.40
CA GLU A 358 15.68 -10.75 -30.13
C GLU A 358 15.26 -9.53 -29.31
N VAL A 359 15.26 -8.34 -29.92
CA VAL A 359 14.87 -7.10 -29.24
C VAL A 359 13.35 -6.91 -29.29
N TYR A 360 12.77 -6.53 -28.15
CA TYR A 360 11.36 -6.15 -28.03
C TYR A 360 11.26 -4.71 -27.52
N TRP A 361 10.39 -3.94 -28.15
CA TRP A 361 10.00 -2.59 -27.74
C TRP A 361 8.70 -2.64 -26.95
N GLN A 362 8.68 -1.99 -25.81
CA GLN A 362 7.57 -1.94 -24.86
C GLN A 362 6.99 -0.54 -24.83
N PHE A 363 5.67 -0.42 -24.97
CA PHE A 363 4.97 0.86 -24.93
C PHE A 363 4.95 1.42 -23.50
N ASP A 364 5.29 2.69 -23.37
CA ASP A 364 5.46 3.41 -22.11
C ASP A 364 4.46 4.56 -21.91
N GLY A 365 3.56 4.78 -22.87
CA GLY A 365 2.55 5.84 -22.80
C GLY A 365 2.70 6.88 -23.91
N VAL A 366 1.86 7.93 -23.88
CA VAL A 366 1.88 9.04 -24.86
C VAL A 366 2.89 10.09 -24.45
#